data_AF-G1XQT0-F1
#
_entry.id   AF-G1XQT0-F1
#
_cell.length_a   1.000
_cell.length_b   1.000
_cell.length_c   1.000
_cell.angle_alpha   90.00
_cell.angle_beta   90.00
_cell.angle_gamma   90.00
#
_symmetry.space_group_name_H-M   'P 1'
#
loop_
_entity.id
_entity.type
_entity.pdbx_description
1 polymer ?
#
loop_
_entity_poly.entity_id
_entity_poly.type
_entity_poly.pdbx_seq_one_letter_code
_entity_poly.pdbx_strand_id
1 'polypeptide(L)'
;MAFAFTTSDFALQEDTLLVAWVRKDEDIWVQSRIDLNEHIGSYNGEFDVASSGWFGWSRPGSSHLQGTVLFAQLMRPDGSWGPRTSIDLNLFIKNDNGTLKFQKLHESITVSSACLNLNNSTLQGLCFGYDGKLHYTDINLDEHYGNIEGRIESGSSHLFKTGDEFQLCPSPSEVRLRGHLRCHPRWRPRSRRLSNHTTWNNNDINLAHSIVNRDGQFEFTRRTQKIDTKSETADLLKDSPRVGYIPGGAELVPGNEDQVAEAIAECTSSSITAIGILVGAAVGTIIGNTMIGLAIGTGMTAPGGISPEIESLVTCINDPLILVRSLEASIGRYIYRVLRNLLSPNATDYFVAFMTARMEPKIDEIGNVVLDCLGMANMSRGAGISLETAIMKAMDALCKQKIPEWSDLDIALQMIRSQQLDYFQEYSSF
;
A
#
# COMPACT_ATOMS: atom_id res chain seq x y z
N MET A 1 7.89 8.68 -3.98
CA MET A 1 8.48 7.91 -2.87
C MET A 1 7.86 8.38 -1.56
N ALA A 2 7.49 7.47 -0.66
CA ALA A 2 6.99 7.85 0.67
C ALA A 2 8.05 8.66 1.42
N PHE A 3 7.66 9.79 2.04
CA PHE A 3 8.64 10.71 2.64
C PHE A 3 9.50 10.02 3.71
N ALA A 4 8.91 9.16 4.55
CA ALA A 4 9.58 8.53 5.67
C ALA A 4 10.85 7.73 5.32
N PHE A 5 11.00 7.24 4.08
CA PHE A 5 12.24 6.58 3.64
C PHE A 5 13.42 7.53 3.47
N THR A 6 13.15 8.81 3.27
CA THR A 6 14.14 9.82 2.92
C THR A 6 14.13 10.99 3.89
N THR A 7 13.56 10.76 5.08
CA THR A 7 13.47 11.74 6.15
C THR A 7 13.85 11.14 7.49
N SER A 8 14.42 11.95 8.37
CA SER A 8 14.67 11.61 9.77
C SER A 8 14.07 12.67 10.71
N ASP A 9 13.89 12.28 11.97
CA ASP A 9 13.45 13.14 13.08
C ASP A 9 12.23 14.01 12.76
N PHE A 10 11.26 13.43 12.06
CA PHE A 10 10.05 14.17 11.71
C PHE A 10 9.10 14.26 12.90
N ALA A 11 8.48 15.42 13.07
CA ALA A 11 7.56 15.70 14.16
C ALA A 11 6.50 16.73 13.74
N LEU A 12 5.39 16.74 14.47
CA LEU A 12 4.34 17.74 14.33
C LEU A 12 4.66 18.88 15.30
N GLN A 13 4.92 20.07 14.77
CA GLN A 13 5.09 21.30 15.53
C GLN A 13 3.84 22.17 15.36
N GLU A 14 3.49 22.93 16.39
CA GLU A 14 2.34 23.86 16.35
C GLU A 14 1.02 23.18 15.90
N ASP A 15 0.88 21.89 16.22
CA ASP A 15 -0.24 20.99 15.86
C ASP A 15 -0.53 20.80 14.35
N THR A 16 0.08 21.56 13.45
CA THR A 16 -0.18 21.46 11.99
C THR A 16 1.08 21.39 11.13
N LEU A 17 2.23 21.83 11.63
CA LEU A 17 3.46 21.94 10.85
C LEU A 17 4.27 20.64 10.96
N LEU A 18 4.32 19.86 9.88
CA LEU A 18 5.23 18.72 9.80
C LEU A 18 6.63 19.26 9.50
N VAL A 19 7.57 19.03 10.42
CA VAL A 19 8.99 19.39 10.27
C VAL A 19 9.81 18.11 10.23
N ALA A 20 10.79 18.02 9.33
CA ALA A 20 11.68 16.88 9.20
C ALA A 20 13.07 17.28 8.69
N TRP A 21 14.08 16.46 8.96
CA TRP A 21 15.31 16.45 8.17
C TRP A 21 15.09 15.60 6.94
N VAL A 22 15.36 16.16 5.77
CA VAL A 22 15.03 15.58 4.47
C VAL A 22 16.30 15.41 3.65
N ARG A 23 16.50 14.22 3.09
CA ARG A 23 17.64 13.92 2.25
C ARG A 23 17.48 14.64 0.90
N LYS A 24 18.40 15.55 0.58
CA LYS A 24 18.46 16.24 -0.70
C LYS A 24 19.28 15.43 -1.72
N ASP A 25 20.50 15.08 -1.31
CA ASP A 25 21.47 14.29 -2.08
C ASP A 25 22.07 13.19 -1.16
N GLU A 26 23.00 12.38 -1.68
CA GLU A 26 23.59 11.19 -1.02
C GLU A 26 24.00 11.43 0.45
N ASP A 27 24.56 12.60 0.75
CA ASP A 27 25.05 12.96 2.09
C ASP A 27 24.51 14.32 2.60
N ILE A 28 23.58 14.94 1.88
CA ILE A 28 23.08 16.28 2.22
C ILE A 28 21.68 16.16 2.82
N TRP A 29 21.59 16.45 4.11
CA TRP A 29 20.32 16.58 4.83
C TRP A 29 19.98 18.05 5.04
N VAL A 30 18.75 18.42 4.71
CA VAL A 30 18.25 19.78 4.89
C VAL A 30 16.97 19.74 5.73
N GLN A 31 16.76 20.75 6.57
CA GLN A 31 15.50 20.86 7.29
C GLN A 31 14.42 21.34 6.33
N SER A 32 13.28 20.65 6.32
CA SER A 32 12.11 21.03 5.54
C SER A 32 10.87 21.01 6.42
N ARG A 33 9.86 21.77 5.99
CA ARG A 33 8.58 21.90 6.71
C ARG A 33 7.43 22.04 5.74
N ILE A 34 6.28 21.52 6.12
CA ILE A 34 5.03 21.62 5.37
C ILE A 34 3.86 21.79 6.34
N ASP A 35 2.99 22.76 6.09
CA ASP A 35 1.77 22.94 6.88
C ASP A 35 0.68 21.98 6.37
N LEU A 36 0.35 20.98 7.19
CA LEU A 36 -0.66 19.98 6.84
C LEU A 36 -2.05 20.58 6.76
N ASN A 37 -2.29 21.70 7.44
CA ASN A 37 -3.58 22.37 7.45
C ASN A 37 -3.90 23.05 6.11
N GLU A 38 -2.89 23.35 5.28
CA GLU A 38 -3.09 23.87 3.92
C GLU A 38 -3.56 22.80 2.92
N HIS A 39 -3.39 21.52 3.26
CA HIS A 39 -3.58 20.41 2.31
C HIS A 39 -4.58 19.35 2.78
N ILE A 40 -4.87 19.31 4.08
CA ILE A 40 -5.81 18.36 4.67
C ILE A 40 -6.94 19.17 5.30
N GLY A 41 -8.17 18.78 5.02
CA GLY A 41 -9.38 19.32 5.59
C GLY A 41 -10.10 18.30 6.46
N SER A 42 -11.35 18.63 6.82
CA SER A 42 -12.22 17.73 7.56
C SER A 42 -13.59 17.68 6.93
N TYR A 43 -14.11 16.46 6.77
CA TYR A 43 -15.46 16.23 6.30
C TYR A 43 -16.13 15.17 7.18
N ASN A 44 -17.30 15.49 7.73
CA ASN A 44 -18.09 14.58 8.57
C ASN A 44 -17.32 13.93 9.76
N GLY A 45 -16.40 14.68 10.38
CA GLY A 45 -15.57 14.16 11.47
C GLY A 45 -14.47 13.19 11.02
N GLU A 46 -14.17 13.14 9.73
CA GLU A 46 -13.02 12.43 9.15
C GLU A 46 -12.07 13.42 8.49
N PHE A 47 -10.83 12.97 8.23
CA PHE A 47 -9.89 13.72 7.41
C PHE A 47 -10.42 13.77 5.97
N ASP A 48 -10.03 14.80 5.22
CA ASP A 48 -10.41 14.95 3.81
C ASP A 48 -9.26 15.63 3.05
N VAL A 49 -8.65 14.94 2.09
CA VAL A 49 -7.54 15.47 1.28
C VAL A 49 -7.99 16.25 0.05
N ALA A 50 -9.30 16.35 -0.19
CA ALA A 50 -9.87 17.23 -1.22
C ALA A 50 -10.08 18.67 -0.70
N SER A 51 -10.07 18.86 0.62
CA SER A 51 -10.22 20.16 1.28
C SER A 51 -9.02 20.53 2.14
N SER A 52 -9.06 21.72 2.76
CA SER A 52 -8.03 22.23 3.67
C SER A 52 -8.67 22.73 4.97
N GLY A 53 -7.85 22.97 5.99
CA GLY A 53 -8.28 23.57 7.24
C GLY A 53 -8.74 22.58 8.32
N TRP A 54 -8.25 21.33 8.34
CA TRP A 54 -8.68 20.30 9.30
C TRP A 54 -8.51 20.70 10.76
N PHE A 55 -7.46 21.47 11.10
CA PHE A 55 -7.09 21.77 12.47
C PHE A 55 -8.15 22.61 13.20
N GLY A 56 -8.82 23.52 12.49
CA GLY A 56 -9.93 24.30 13.03
C GLY A 56 -11.16 23.46 13.41
N TRP A 57 -11.23 22.24 12.89
CA TRP A 57 -12.25 21.23 13.21
C TRP A 57 -11.77 20.19 14.20
N SER A 58 -10.52 20.28 14.68
CA SER A 58 -9.94 19.31 15.59
C SER A 58 -10.20 19.65 17.05
N ARG A 59 -10.34 18.63 17.89
CA ARG A 59 -10.42 18.80 19.34
C ARG A 59 -9.04 19.25 19.85
N PRO A 60 -8.94 20.31 20.67
CA PRO A 60 -7.67 20.76 21.22
C PRO A 60 -6.89 19.62 21.89
N GLY A 61 -5.62 19.46 21.53
CA GLY A 61 -4.72 18.42 22.06
C GLY A 61 -5.01 16.99 21.57
N SER A 62 -5.95 16.80 20.64
CA SER A 62 -6.20 15.48 20.03
C SER A 62 -5.23 15.17 18.88
N SER A 63 -4.68 16.21 18.26
CA SER A 63 -3.76 16.18 17.12
C SER A 63 -2.37 15.69 17.54
N HIS A 64 -1.88 14.62 16.93
CA HIS A 64 -0.49 14.18 17.10
C HIS A 64 -0.08 13.20 16.00
N LEU A 65 1.23 13.05 15.83
CA LEU A 65 1.83 11.99 15.02
C LEU A 65 2.17 10.79 15.89
N GLN A 66 1.92 9.61 15.34
CA GLN A 66 2.49 8.36 15.84
C GLN A 66 3.08 7.63 14.63
N GLY A 67 4.41 7.61 14.54
CA GLY A 67 5.08 7.31 13.27
C GLY A 67 4.59 8.25 12.19
N THR A 68 4.35 7.72 10.99
CA THR A 68 3.90 8.50 9.82
C THR A 68 2.41 8.81 9.82
N VAL A 69 1.67 8.35 10.83
CA VAL A 69 0.21 8.46 10.89
C VAL A 69 -0.18 9.66 11.74
N LEU A 70 -0.93 10.58 11.13
CA LEU A 70 -1.56 11.71 11.82
C LEU A 70 -2.87 11.25 12.44
N PHE A 71 -3.06 11.52 13.73
CA PHE A 71 -4.28 11.26 14.46
C PHE A 71 -4.94 12.57 14.89
N ALA A 72 -6.27 12.60 14.86
CA ALA A 72 -7.06 13.68 15.44
C ALA A 72 -8.48 13.20 15.80
N GLN A 73 -9.18 13.97 16.64
CA GLN A 73 -10.62 13.84 16.82
C GLN A 73 -11.30 15.06 16.18
N LEU A 74 -12.08 14.84 15.14
CA LEU A 74 -12.62 15.92 14.30
C LEU A 74 -14.11 16.13 14.56
N MET A 75 -14.56 17.38 14.47
CA MET A 75 -15.95 17.77 14.68
C MET A 75 -16.79 17.45 13.45
N ARG A 76 -18.00 16.95 13.68
CA ARG A 76 -19.01 16.71 12.67
C ARG A 76 -19.84 17.97 12.40
N PRO A 77 -20.57 18.06 11.26
CA PRO A 77 -21.43 19.19 10.95
C PRO A 77 -22.50 19.50 12.01
N ASP A 78 -22.92 18.51 12.80
CA ASP A 78 -23.87 18.66 13.91
C ASP A 78 -23.23 19.22 15.20
N GLY A 79 -21.93 19.54 15.18
CA GLY A 79 -21.17 20.03 16.32
C GLY A 79 -20.71 18.93 17.28
N SER A 80 -21.06 17.66 17.04
CA SER A 80 -20.57 16.54 17.83
C SER A 80 -19.15 16.16 17.44
N TRP A 81 -18.39 15.60 18.39
CA TRP A 81 -17.06 15.06 18.10
C TRP A 81 -17.18 13.67 17.48
N GLY A 82 -16.57 13.47 16.31
CA GLY A 82 -16.44 12.17 15.69
C GLY A 82 -15.57 11.21 16.50
N PRO A 83 -15.46 9.93 16.07
CA PRO A 83 -14.44 9.05 16.60
C PRO A 83 -13.05 9.63 16.31
N ARG A 84 -12.04 9.17 17.06
CA ARG A 84 -10.65 9.44 16.70
C ARG A 84 -10.37 8.82 15.33
N THR A 85 -9.90 9.63 14.39
CA THR A 85 -9.57 9.23 13.03
C THR A 85 -8.06 9.36 12.79
N SER A 86 -7.60 8.82 11.68
CA SER A 86 -6.19 8.80 11.30
C SER A 86 -5.99 8.85 9.80
N ILE A 87 -4.86 9.42 9.36
CA ILE A 87 -4.43 9.41 7.96
C ILE A 87 -2.92 9.14 7.90
N ASP A 88 -2.49 8.24 7.01
CA ASP A 88 -1.06 7.94 6.83
C ASP A 88 -0.41 8.92 5.86
N LEU A 89 0.51 9.73 6.37
CA LEU A 89 1.16 10.79 5.60
C LEU A 89 2.10 10.23 4.52
N ASN A 90 2.52 8.96 4.60
CA ASN A 90 3.33 8.33 3.55
C ASN A 90 2.64 8.31 2.19
N LEU A 91 1.31 8.35 2.18
CA LEU A 91 0.51 8.37 0.95
C LEU A 91 0.44 9.76 0.32
N PHE A 92 0.59 10.82 1.11
CA PHE A 92 0.31 12.20 0.71
C PHE A 92 1.52 13.12 0.74
N ILE A 93 2.63 12.70 1.36
CA ILE A 93 3.83 13.51 1.46
C ILE A 93 4.98 12.78 0.79
N LYS A 94 5.66 13.50 -0.10
CA LYS A 94 6.91 13.05 -0.73
C LYS A 94 8.03 14.01 -0.39
N ASN A 95 9.24 13.46 -0.40
CA ASN A 95 10.45 14.27 -0.50
C ASN A 95 10.72 14.56 -1.99
N ASP A 96 10.77 15.84 -2.33
CA ASP A 96 11.19 16.34 -3.63
C ASP A 96 12.47 17.16 -3.46
N ASN A 97 13.61 16.49 -3.63
CA ASN A 97 14.95 17.06 -3.57
C ASN A 97 15.20 17.92 -2.30
N GLY A 98 14.99 17.32 -1.13
CA GLY A 98 15.15 18.00 0.16
C GLY A 98 13.96 18.85 0.59
N THR A 99 12.87 18.85 -0.17
CA THR A 99 11.65 19.63 0.14
C THR A 99 10.47 18.70 0.37
N LEU A 100 9.81 18.78 1.53
CA LEU A 100 8.53 18.10 1.74
C LEU A 100 7.48 18.73 0.84
N LYS A 101 6.79 17.90 0.04
CA LYS A 101 5.68 18.33 -0.81
C LYS A 101 4.48 17.44 -0.61
N PHE A 102 3.31 18.06 -0.55
CA PHE A 102 2.05 17.35 -0.61
C PHE A 102 1.81 16.85 -2.05
N GLN A 103 1.44 15.59 -2.18
CA GLN A 103 1.00 14.97 -3.42
C GLN A 103 -0.48 14.62 -3.30
N LYS A 104 -1.27 15.04 -4.29
CA LYS A 104 -2.67 14.68 -4.37
C LYS A 104 -2.80 13.23 -4.83
N LEU A 105 -3.89 12.57 -4.41
CA LEU A 105 -4.24 11.25 -4.94
C LEU A 105 -4.50 11.35 -6.44
N HIS A 106 -3.94 10.40 -7.17
CA HIS A 106 -4.07 10.34 -8.60
C HIS A 106 -5.37 9.64 -8.98
N GLU A 107 -6.13 10.17 -9.94
CA GLU A 107 -7.41 9.58 -10.37
C GLU A 107 -7.23 8.26 -11.14
N SER A 108 -6.07 8.01 -11.74
CA SER A 108 -5.79 6.71 -12.37
C SER A 108 -5.84 5.56 -11.35
N ILE A 109 -6.64 4.56 -11.68
CA ILE A 109 -6.74 3.31 -10.93
C ILE A 109 -5.40 2.56 -10.82
N THR A 110 -4.44 2.78 -11.72
CA THR A 110 -3.10 2.14 -11.60
C THR A 110 -2.37 2.54 -10.33
N VAL A 111 -2.60 3.76 -9.83
CA VAL A 111 -1.91 4.32 -8.68
C VAL A 111 -2.81 4.29 -7.44
N SER A 112 -4.09 4.59 -7.61
CA SER A 112 -5.02 4.78 -6.49
C SER A 112 -5.93 3.60 -6.20
N SER A 113 -5.73 2.45 -6.86
CA SER A 113 -6.48 1.22 -6.58
C SER A 113 -5.59 0.05 -6.18
N ALA A 114 -6.18 -0.89 -5.45
CA ALA A 114 -5.56 -2.13 -4.98
C ALA A 114 -6.57 -3.27 -5.04
N CYS A 115 -6.08 -4.50 -4.88
CA CYS A 115 -6.89 -5.72 -4.82
C CYS A 115 -7.84 -5.86 -6.01
N LEU A 116 -7.37 -5.48 -7.20
CA LEU A 116 -8.18 -5.53 -8.41
C LEU A 116 -8.51 -6.98 -8.80
N ASN A 117 -9.79 -7.26 -8.99
CA ASN A 117 -10.29 -8.56 -9.41
C ASN A 117 -11.38 -8.41 -10.47
N LEU A 118 -11.50 -9.40 -11.35
CA LEU A 118 -12.58 -9.46 -12.33
C LEU A 118 -13.51 -10.61 -11.95
N ASN A 119 -14.75 -10.27 -11.59
CA ASN A 119 -15.81 -11.24 -11.30
C ASN A 119 -16.86 -11.15 -12.40
N ASN A 120 -16.83 -12.10 -13.34
CA ASN A 120 -17.61 -12.05 -14.57
C ASN A 120 -17.35 -10.74 -15.34
N SER A 121 -18.37 -9.89 -15.50
CA SER A 121 -18.24 -8.58 -16.14
C SER A 121 -17.94 -7.44 -15.17
N THR A 122 -17.91 -7.70 -13.87
CA THR A 122 -17.73 -6.67 -12.85
C THR A 122 -16.27 -6.57 -12.45
N LEU A 123 -15.65 -5.42 -12.69
CA LEU A 123 -14.36 -5.07 -12.10
C LEU A 123 -14.61 -4.70 -10.64
N GLN A 124 -13.95 -5.41 -9.72
CA GLN A 124 -14.00 -5.14 -8.29
C GLN A 124 -12.62 -4.71 -7.82
N GLY A 125 -12.57 -3.90 -6.78
CA GLY A 125 -11.30 -3.45 -6.21
C GLY A 125 -11.48 -2.57 -4.99
N LEU A 126 -10.35 -2.08 -4.51
CA LEU A 126 -10.27 -1.09 -3.47
C LEU A 126 -9.70 0.20 -4.05
N CYS A 127 -10.27 1.35 -3.71
CA CYS A 127 -9.83 2.65 -4.20
C CYS A 127 -9.64 3.64 -3.07
N PHE A 128 -8.62 4.50 -3.15
CA PHE A 128 -8.44 5.56 -2.17
C PHE A 128 -9.55 6.61 -2.28
N GLY A 129 -10.26 6.82 -1.17
CA GLY A 129 -11.15 7.96 -0.96
C GLY A 129 -10.39 9.20 -0.56
N TYR A 130 -11.09 10.34 -0.54
CA TYR A 130 -10.52 11.57 -0.03
C TYR A 130 -10.30 11.54 1.48
N ASP A 131 -10.94 10.61 2.19
CA ASP A 131 -10.63 10.31 3.60
C ASP A 131 -9.26 9.64 3.82
N GLY A 132 -8.55 9.34 2.73
CA GLY A 132 -7.27 8.66 2.73
C GLY A 132 -7.35 7.17 3.06
N LYS A 133 -8.56 6.60 3.02
CA LYS A 133 -8.81 5.17 3.21
C LYS A 133 -9.13 4.50 1.88
N LEU A 134 -8.99 3.19 1.84
CA LEU A 134 -9.36 2.31 0.76
C LEU A 134 -10.81 1.90 0.93
N HIS A 135 -11.64 2.25 -0.05
CA HIS A 135 -13.05 1.89 -0.13
C HIS A 135 -13.26 0.77 -1.12
N TYR A 136 -14.17 -0.15 -0.79
CA TYR A 136 -14.67 -1.09 -1.77
C TYR A 136 -15.41 -0.36 -2.88
N THR A 137 -15.10 -0.74 -4.11
CA THR A 137 -15.80 -0.26 -5.29
C THR A 137 -15.87 -1.37 -6.34
N ASP A 138 -16.92 -1.28 -7.15
CA ASP A 138 -17.07 -2.13 -8.32
C ASP A 138 -17.65 -1.33 -9.50
N ILE A 139 -17.47 -1.86 -10.71
CA ILE A 139 -18.05 -1.29 -11.93
C ILE A 139 -18.30 -2.40 -12.96
N ASN A 140 -19.49 -2.40 -13.54
CA ASN A 140 -19.86 -3.37 -14.56
C ASN A 140 -19.27 -2.98 -15.93
N LEU A 141 -18.24 -3.70 -16.36
CA LEU A 141 -17.57 -3.45 -17.64
C LEU A 141 -18.47 -3.73 -18.85
N ASP A 142 -19.51 -4.57 -18.73
CA ASP A 142 -20.44 -4.85 -19.84
C ASP A 142 -21.32 -3.65 -20.21
N GLU A 143 -21.44 -2.66 -19.32
CA GLU A 143 -22.21 -1.43 -19.55
C GLU A 143 -21.39 -0.35 -20.27
N HIS A 144 -20.06 -0.50 -20.29
CA HIS A 144 -19.14 0.55 -20.73
C HIS A 144 -18.20 0.14 -21.85
N TYR A 145 -18.04 -1.17 -22.06
CA TYR A 145 -17.23 -1.72 -23.12
C TYR A 145 -18.08 -2.61 -24.03
N GLY A 146 -17.73 -2.62 -25.31
CA GLY A 146 -18.34 -3.48 -26.32
C GLY A 146 -17.32 -4.06 -27.28
N ASN A 147 -17.74 -5.08 -28.03
CA ASN A 147 -16.94 -5.70 -29.07
C ASN A 147 -17.26 -5.07 -30.43
N ILE A 148 -16.28 -4.38 -31.02
CA ILE A 148 -16.38 -3.81 -32.36
C ILE A 148 -15.37 -4.55 -33.25
N GLU A 149 -15.91 -5.41 -34.11
CA GLU A 149 -15.14 -6.18 -35.10
C GLU A 149 -14.02 -7.07 -34.50
N GLY A 150 -14.21 -7.59 -33.28
CA GLY A 150 -13.19 -8.36 -32.57
C GLY A 150 -12.19 -7.50 -31.81
N ARG A 151 -12.55 -6.26 -31.45
CA ARG A 151 -11.76 -5.34 -30.63
C ARG A 151 -12.57 -4.85 -29.44
N ILE A 152 -11.93 -4.68 -28.29
CA ILE A 152 -12.55 -4.07 -27.12
C ILE A 152 -12.57 -2.56 -27.35
N GLU A 153 -13.76 -1.97 -27.39
CA GLU A 153 -13.92 -0.52 -27.52
C GLU A 153 -14.69 0.05 -26.33
N SER A 154 -14.25 1.21 -25.85
CA SER A 154 -14.89 1.92 -24.74
C SER A 154 -16.06 2.79 -25.22
N GLY A 155 -17.04 2.98 -24.35
CA GLY A 155 -18.27 3.73 -24.64
C GLY A 155 -19.27 2.95 -25.49
N SER A 156 -19.15 1.62 -25.50
CA SER A 156 -20.10 0.67 -26.09
C SER A 156 -20.61 -0.27 -24.98
N SER A 157 -21.46 -1.23 -25.29
CA SER A 157 -21.99 -2.19 -24.31
C SER A 157 -21.93 -3.63 -24.82
N HIS A 158 -22.19 -4.58 -23.93
CA HIS A 158 -22.33 -6.01 -24.23
C HIS A 158 -21.03 -6.71 -24.67
N LEU A 159 -19.89 -6.27 -24.16
CA LEU A 159 -18.59 -6.93 -24.36
C LEU A 159 -18.66 -8.42 -23.98
N PHE A 160 -19.17 -8.75 -22.80
CA PHE A 160 -19.17 -10.10 -22.24
C PHE A 160 -20.19 -11.03 -22.91
N LYS A 161 -21.14 -10.49 -23.68
CA LYS A 161 -22.06 -11.30 -24.53
C LYS A 161 -21.40 -11.77 -25.83
N THR A 162 -20.31 -11.14 -26.22
CA THR A 162 -19.69 -11.31 -27.55
C THR A 162 -18.21 -11.71 -27.46
N GLY A 163 -17.72 -12.01 -26.26
CA GLY A 163 -16.41 -12.57 -26.00
C GLY A 163 -16.43 -13.59 -24.87
N ASP A 164 -15.29 -14.24 -24.66
CA ASP A 164 -15.02 -15.19 -23.59
C ASP A 164 -13.56 -15.07 -23.10
N GLU A 165 -13.21 -15.87 -22.10
CA GLU A 165 -11.86 -15.95 -21.51
C GLU A 165 -11.30 -14.59 -21.07
N PHE A 166 -12.16 -13.74 -20.49
CA PHE A 166 -11.74 -12.45 -19.99
C PHE A 166 -10.83 -12.59 -18.77
N GLN A 167 -9.68 -11.91 -18.81
CA GLN A 167 -8.70 -11.92 -17.75
C GLN A 167 -8.21 -10.49 -17.47
N LEU A 168 -8.07 -10.18 -16.19
CA LEU A 168 -7.43 -8.95 -15.75
C LEU A 168 -5.93 -9.18 -15.60
N CYS A 169 -5.13 -8.33 -16.23
CA CYS A 169 -3.68 -8.33 -16.17
C CYS A 169 -3.21 -6.98 -15.60
N PRO A 170 -3.24 -6.80 -14.26
CA PRO A 170 -2.68 -5.61 -13.64
C PRO A 170 -1.14 -5.65 -13.71
N SER A 171 -0.54 -4.48 -13.92
CA SER A 171 0.88 -4.20 -13.80
C SER A 171 1.08 -2.85 -13.09
N PRO A 172 2.29 -2.49 -12.65
CA PRO A 172 2.53 -1.19 -11.99
C PRO A 172 2.13 0.03 -12.83
N SER A 173 2.10 -0.10 -14.16
CA SER A 173 1.82 1.01 -15.09
C SER A 173 0.49 0.89 -15.83
N GLU A 174 -0.11 -0.30 -15.89
CA GLU A 174 -1.31 -0.56 -16.69
C GLU A 174 -2.26 -1.55 -16.00
N VAL A 175 -3.57 -1.37 -16.20
CA VAL A 175 -4.57 -2.36 -15.80
C VAL A 175 -5.24 -2.86 -17.05
N ARG A 176 -4.76 -3.96 -17.65
CA ARG A 176 -5.26 -4.44 -18.93
C ARG A 176 -6.36 -5.48 -18.76
N LEU A 177 -7.47 -5.32 -19.48
CA LEU A 177 -8.45 -6.38 -19.70
C LEU A 177 -8.10 -7.10 -21.00
N ARG A 178 -7.85 -8.40 -20.94
CA ARG A 178 -7.64 -9.27 -22.10
C ARG A 178 -8.87 -10.15 -22.31
N GLY A 179 -9.22 -10.45 -23.55
CA GLY A 179 -10.29 -11.39 -23.84
C GLY A 179 -10.28 -11.90 -25.29
N HIS A 180 -11.06 -12.95 -25.53
CA HIS A 180 -11.26 -13.54 -26.85
C HIS A 180 -12.59 -13.05 -27.41
N LEU A 181 -12.56 -12.34 -28.54
CA LEU A 181 -13.72 -11.64 -29.08
C LEU A 181 -14.19 -12.21 -30.40
N ARG A 182 -15.50 -12.34 -30.57
CA ARG A 182 -16.12 -12.74 -31.84
C ARG A 182 -15.96 -11.64 -32.88
N CYS A 183 -15.41 -11.99 -34.04
CA CYS A 183 -15.37 -11.13 -35.23
C CYS A 183 -16.31 -11.73 -36.30
N HIS A 184 -17.37 -11.00 -36.63
CA HIS A 184 -18.36 -11.48 -37.61
C HIS A 184 -17.81 -11.31 -39.05
N PRO A 185 -17.94 -12.34 -39.93
CA PRO A 185 -17.37 -12.32 -41.28
C PRO A 185 -17.74 -11.13 -42.18
N ARG A 186 -18.89 -10.48 -41.94
CA ARG A 186 -19.38 -9.35 -42.75
C ARG A 186 -18.51 -8.11 -42.61
N TRP A 187 -17.84 -7.96 -41.48
CA TRP A 187 -16.98 -6.82 -41.16
C TRP A 187 -15.52 -7.03 -41.59
N ARG A 188 -15.20 -8.19 -42.17
CA ARG A 188 -13.87 -8.43 -42.72
C ARG A 188 -13.64 -7.62 -44.00
N PRO A 189 -12.41 -7.11 -44.22
CA PRO A 189 -11.98 -6.60 -45.52
C PRO A 189 -12.30 -7.62 -46.61
N ARG A 190 -12.75 -7.15 -47.78
CA ARG A 190 -13.19 -8.01 -48.90
C ARG A 190 -12.15 -9.08 -49.27
N SER A 191 -10.87 -8.83 -49.08
CA SER A 191 -9.76 -9.76 -49.34
C SER A 191 -9.71 -11.00 -48.43
N ARG A 192 -10.45 -11.02 -47.31
CA ARG A 192 -10.44 -12.13 -46.32
C ARG A 192 -11.80 -12.81 -46.10
N ARG A 193 -12.77 -12.61 -47.00
CA ARG A 193 -14.15 -13.14 -46.89
C ARG A 193 -14.32 -14.60 -47.37
N LEU A 194 -13.25 -15.38 -47.47
CA LEU A 194 -13.28 -16.72 -48.03
C LEU A 194 -13.96 -17.77 -47.13
N SER A 195 -14.29 -17.46 -45.87
CA SER A 195 -15.03 -18.37 -44.98
C SER A 195 -16.19 -17.68 -44.25
N ASN A 196 -17.32 -18.38 -44.15
CA ASN A 196 -18.51 -17.96 -43.39
C ASN A 196 -18.39 -18.25 -41.89
N HIS A 197 -17.22 -18.68 -41.42
CA HIS A 197 -17.02 -19.07 -40.02
C HIS A 197 -16.73 -17.84 -39.16
N THR A 198 -17.42 -17.74 -38.03
CA THR A 198 -17.07 -16.80 -36.95
C THR A 198 -15.63 -17.04 -36.54
N THR A 199 -14.85 -15.99 -36.49
CA THR A 199 -13.46 -16.06 -36.05
C THR A 199 -13.29 -15.31 -34.76
N TRP A 200 -12.38 -15.77 -33.93
CA TRP A 200 -12.07 -15.17 -32.65
C TRP A 200 -10.79 -14.35 -32.77
N ASN A 201 -10.75 -13.21 -32.12
CA ASN A 201 -9.59 -12.35 -32.07
C ASN A 201 -9.23 -12.05 -30.61
N ASN A 202 -7.96 -12.20 -30.29
CA ASN A 202 -7.46 -11.86 -28.97
C ASN A 202 -7.22 -10.36 -28.96
N ASN A 203 -7.82 -9.69 -27.99
CA ASN A 203 -7.70 -8.25 -27.87
C ASN A 203 -7.57 -7.83 -26.42
N ASP A 204 -6.97 -6.66 -26.22
CA ASP A 204 -6.77 -6.10 -24.91
C ASP A 204 -6.99 -4.59 -24.89
N ILE A 205 -7.37 -4.08 -23.73
CA ILE A 205 -7.55 -2.64 -23.49
C ILE A 205 -7.01 -2.28 -22.11
N ASN A 206 -6.36 -1.12 -21.99
CA ASN A 206 -5.99 -0.59 -20.69
C ASN A 206 -7.20 0.14 -20.06
N LEU A 207 -7.72 -0.43 -18.98
CA LEU A 207 -8.88 0.08 -18.25
C LEU A 207 -8.62 1.46 -17.62
N ALA A 208 -7.37 1.76 -17.23
CA ALA A 208 -6.99 3.06 -16.68
C ALA A 208 -7.16 4.23 -17.68
N HIS A 209 -7.45 3.93 -18.95
CA HIS A 209 -7.82 4.94 -19.94
C HIS A 209 -9.29 5.36 -19.87
N SER A 210 -10.17 4.66 -19.19
CA SER A 210 -11.59 5.05 -19.14
C SER A 210 -12.23 4.82 -17.79
N ILE A 211 -11.56 4.13 -16.88
CA ILE A 211 -11.99 4.01 -15.48
C ILE A 211 -11.05 4.85 -14.64
N VAL A 212 -11.63 5.74 -13.86
CA VAL A 212 -10.93 6.59 -12.91
C VAL A 212 -11.47 6.32 -11.50
N ASN A 213 -10.65 6.59 -10.49
CA ASN A 213 -11.06 6.65 -9.10
C ASN A 213 -11.53 8.07 -8.78
N ARG A 214 -12.79 8.21 -8.37
CA ARG A 214 -13.35 9.42 -7.79
C ARG A 214 -13.82 9.13 -6.38
N ASP A 215 -13.09 9.66 -5.41
CA ASP A 215 -13.43 9.53 -3.98
C ASP A 215 -13.72 8.07 -3.55
N GLY A 216 -12.82 7.16 -3.92
CA GLY A 216 -12.94 5.75 -3.53
C GLY A 216 -13.92 4.95 -4.40
N GLN A 217 -14.45 5.53 -5.47
CA GLN A 217 -15.38 4.88 -6.40
C GLN A 217 -14.83 4.81 -7.83
N PHE A 218 -15.04 3.69 -8.51
CA PHE A 218 -14.78 3.56 -9.93
C PHE A 218 -15.83 4.33 -10.73
N GLU A 219 -15.37 5.26 -11.56
CA GLU A 219 -16.21 6.00 -12.49
C GLU A 219 -15.72 5.77 -13.92
N PHE A 220 -16.65 5.43 -14.82
CA PHE A 220 -16.36 5.37 -16.25
C PHE A 220 -16.42 6.77 -16.88
N THR A 221 -15.31 7.21 -17.45
CA THR A 221 -15.20 8.45 -18.21
C THR A 221 -15.01 8.14 -19.69
N ARG A 222 -15.99 8.54 -20.51
CA ARG A 222 -15.89 8.41 -21.96
C ARG A 222 -14.87 9.42 -22.48
N ARG A 223 -13.62 8.99 -22.68
CA ARG A 223 -12.57 9.86 -23.23
C ARG A 223 -12.90 10.25 -24.67
N THR A 224 -13.37 11.48 -24.88
CA THR A 224 -13.39 12.14 -26.19
C THR A 224 -12.07 12.82 -26.51
N GLN A 225 -11.19 13.01 -25.53
CA GLN A 225 -9.87 13.63 -25.66
C GLN A 225 -8.79 12.74 -25.06
N LYS A 226 -7.62 12.67 -25.74
CA LYS A 226 -6.42 12.01 -25.23
C LYS A 226 -5.97 12.74 -23.97
N ILE A 227 -6.15 12.13 -22.80
CA ILE A 227 -5.40 12.55 -21.61
C ILE A 227 -3.94 12.19 -21.88
N ASP A 228 -3.03 13.16 -21.75
CA ASP A 228 -1.59 12.94 -21.86
C ASP A 228 -1.08 12.14 -20.64
N THR A 229 -1.48 10.86 -20.55
CA THR A 229 -1.06 9.94 -19.49
C THR A 229 0.42 9.56 -19.58
N LYS A 230 1.14 9.97 -20.63
CA LYS A 230 2.55 9.61 -20.84
C LYS A 230 3.55 10.50 -20.10
N SER A 231 3.19 11.71 -19.66
CA SER A 231 4.09 12.52 -18.82
C SER A 231 3.94 12.12 -17.36
N GLU A 232 2.74 12.16 -16.79
CA GLU A 232 2.61 12.17 -15.32
C GLU A 232 2.94 10.85 -14.60
N THR A 233 2.58 9.67 -15.13
CA THR A 233 2.98 8.39 -14.52
C THR A 233 4.44 8.07 -14.76
N ALA A 234 4.96 8.47 -15.93
CA ALA A 234 6.38 8.39 -16.21
C ALA A 234 7.16 9.34 -15.29
N ASP A 235 6.65 10.52 -14.97
CA ASP A 235 7.28 11.50 -14.09
C ASP A 235 7.19 11.07 -12.61
N LEU A 236 6.09 10.44 -12.16
CA LEU A 236 6.03 9.78 -10.84
C LEU A 236 7.08 8.68 -10.67
N LEU A 237 7.37 7.94 -11.74
CA LEU A 237 8.44 6.95 -11.77
C LEU A 237 9.82 7.58 -12.00
N LYS A 238 9.96 8.63 -12.82
CA LYS A 238 11.24 9.25 -13.24
C LYS A 238 11.77 10.30 -12.26
N ASP A 239 10.92 11.04 -11.55
CA ASP A 239 11.30 12.07 -10.57
C ASP A 239 11.74 11.47 -9.23
N SER A 240 11.85 10.15 -9.13
CA SER A 240 12.64 9.53 -8.07
C SER A 240 14.11 9.60 -8.52
N PRO A 241 14.99 10.42 -7.91
CA PRO A 241 16.36 10.61 -8.39
C PRO A 241 17.21 9.33 -8.33
N ARG A 242 16.65 8.20 -7.89
CA ARG A 242 17.28 6.88 -7.89
C ARG A 242 16.24 5.77 -8.10
N VAL A 243 15.75 5.61 -9.33
CA VAL A 243 14.98 4.42 -9.75
C VAL A 243 15.84 3.15 -9.80
N GLY A 244 17.09 3.18 -9.32
CA GLY A 244 17.86 1.96 -9.05
C GLY A 244 17.32 1.15 -7.86
N TYR A 245 16.59 1.77 -6.92
CA TYR A 245 16.24 1.15 -5.63
C TYR A 245 14.89 0.42 -5.61
N ILE A 246 14.09 0.52 -6.67
CA ILE A 246 12.66 0.19 -6.64
C ILE A 246 12.23 -0.94 -7.61
N PRO A 247 12.88 -1.23 -8.77
CA PRO A 247 12.34 -2.29 -9.62
C PRO A 247 12.49 -3.67 -8.97
N GLY A 248 13.46 -3.87 -8.07
CA GLY A 248 13.63 -5.15 -7.38
C GLY A 248 12.42 -5.58 -6.55
N GLY A 249 11.77 -4.66 -5.83
CA GLY A 249 10.62 -5.00 -4.98
C GLY A 249 9.29 -5.08 -5.73
N ALA A 250 9.12 -4.26 -6.78
CA ALA A 250 7.91 -4.26 -7.62
C ALA A 250 7.92 -5.37 -8.67
N GLU A 251 9.08 -5.99 -8.92
CA GLU A 251 9.24 -7.21 -9.70
C GLU A 251 10.10 -8.21 -8.92
N LEU A 252 9.51 -8.86 -7.91
CA LEU A 252 9.85 -10.24 -7.55
C LEU A 252 9.40 -11.20 -8.66
N VAL A 253 9.64 -10.81 -9.91
CA VAL A 253 9.52 -11.63 -11.11
C VAL A 253 10.91 -12.23 -11.31
N PRO A 254 11.04 -13.52 -11.64
CA PRO A 254 12.34 -14.14 -11.92
C PRO A 254 13.15 -13.27 -12.91
N GLY A 255 14.31 -12.76 -12.47
CA GLY A 255 15.23 -11.99 -13.32
C GLY A 255 15.68 -10.61 -12.85
N ASN A 256 15.24 -10.11 -11.68
CA ASN A 256 15.65 -8.80 -11.12
C ASN A 256 16.28 -8.89 -9.72
N GLU A 257 16.81 -10.07 -9.37
CA GLU A 257 17.35 -10.41 -8.04
C GLU A 257 18.52 -9.52 -7.60
N ASP A 258 19.36 -9.08 -8.55
CA ASP A 258 20.54 -8.24 -8.25
C ASP A 258 20.16 -6.86 -7.69
N GLN A 259 19.05 -6.27 -8.15
CA GLN A 259 18.59 -4.95 -7.66
C GLN A 259 17.96 -5.04 -6.27
N VAL A 260 17.30 -6.16 -5.97
CA VAL A 260 16.83 -6.47 -4.61
C VAL A 260 18.03 -6.64 -3.69
N ALA A 261 19.01 -7.43 -4.11
CA ALA A 261 20.24 -7.66 -3.35
C ALA A 261 21.03 -6.37 -3.11
N GLU A 262 21.12 -5.46 -4.08
CA GLU A 262 21.77 -4.14 -3.95
C GLU A 262 21.01 -3.23 -2.98
N ALA A 263 19.68 -3.12 -3.10
CA ALA A 263 18.87 -2.34 -2.16
C ALA A 263 18.97 -2.88 -0.73
N ILE A 264 19.05 -4.20 -0.57
CA ILE A 264 19.24 -4.85 0.74
C ILE A 264 20.65 -4.68 1.27
N ALA A 265 21.67 -4.77 0.39
CA ALA A 265 23.06 -4.52 0.71
C ALA A 265 23.26 -3.09 1.23
N GLU A 266 22.56 -2.10 0.69
CA GLU A 266 22.59 -0.73 1.23
C GLU A 266 21.79 -0.59 2.53
N CYS A 267 20.74 -1.40 2.72
CA CYS A 267 20.01 -1.49 3.98
C CYS A 267 20.76 -2.28 5.07
N THR A 268 21.96 -2.84 4.80
CA THR A 268 22.75 -3.61 5.78
C THR A 268 23.15 -2.82 7.03
N SER A 269 23.02 -1.49 7.00
CA SER A 269 23.18 -0.65 8.20
C SER A 269 22.05 -0.83 9.22
N SER A 270 20.88 -1.33 8.82
CA SER A 270 19.75 -1.63 9.70
C SER A 270 18.91 -2.80 9.19
N SER A 271 19.05 -3.96 9.84
CA SER A 271 18.26 -5.15 9.56
C SER A 271 16.74 -4.93 9.68
N ILE A 272 16.32 -4.04 10.58
CA ILE A 272 14.91 -3.68 10.78
C ILE A 272 14.36 -2.98 9.54
N THR A 273 15.17 -2.11 8.94
CA THR A 273 14.81 -1.41 7.70
C THR A 273 14.61 -2.39 6.56
N ALA A 274 15.49 -3.37 6.42
CA ALA A 274 15.36 -4.44 5.43
C ALA A 274 14.06 -5.26 5.64
N ILE A 275 13.75 -5.66 6.88
CA ILE A 275 12.50 -6.37 7.19
C ILE A 275 11.28 -5.53 6.78
N GLY A 276 11.24 -4.25 7.17
CA GLY A 276 10.14 -3.36 6.81
C GLY A 276 9.93 -3.26 5.30
N ILE A 277 11.00 -3.03 4.54
CA ILE A 277 10.95 -2.96 3.07
C ILE A 277 10.45 -4.26 2.46
N LEU A 278 10.96 -5.41 2.92
CA LEU A 278 10.58 -6.73 2.41
C LEU A 278 9.11 -7.05 2.69
N VAL A 279 8.64 -6.79 3.92
CA VAL A 279 7.23 -6.96 4.28
C VAL A 279 6.35 -6.04 3.44
N GLY A 280 6.77 -4.78 3.27
CA GLY A 280 6.07 -3.81 2.44
C GLY A 280 5.98 -4.26 0.98
N ALA A 281 7.09 -4.68 0.38
CA ALA A 281 7.14 -5.17 -0.99
C ALA A 281 6.29 -6.43 -1.18
N ALA A 282 6.36 -7.37 -0.25
CA ALA A 282 5.55 -8.58 -0.22
C ALA A 282 4.05 -8.25 -0.26
N VAL A 283 3.59 -7.44 0.70
CA VAL A 283 2.18 -7.06 0.80
C VAL A 283 1.76 -6.24 -0.43
N GLY A 284 2.58 -5.28 -0.86
CA GLY A 284 2.35 -4.46 -2.05
C GLY A 284 2.19 -5.28 -3.33
N THR A 285 2.98 -6.34 -3.47
CA THR A 285 2.90 -7.28 -4.60
C THR A 285 1.59 -8.08 -4.57
N ILE A 286 1.22 -8.61 -3.41
CA ILE A 286 -0.02 -9.41 -3.26
C ILE A 286 -1.26 -8.57 -3.57
N ILE A 287 -1.32 -7.34 -3.05
CA ILE A 287 -2.45 -6.43 -3.27
C ILE A 287 -2.40 -5.73 -4.63
N GLY A 288 -1.28 -5.84 -5.37
CA GLY A 288 -1.10 -5.17 -6.66
C GLY A 288 -0.98 -3.65 -6.57
N ASN A 289 -0.49 -3.12 -5.45
CA ASN A 289 -0.27 -1.69 -5.25
C ASN A 289 1.00 -1.44 -4.42
N THR A 290 2.05 -1.00 -5.10
CA THR A 290 3.37 -0.75 -4.50
C THR A 290 3.33 0.40 -3.50
N MET A 291 2.49 1.43 -3.67
CA MET A 291 2.42 2.57 -2.75
C MET A 291 1.93 2.16 -1.36
N ILE A 292 0.90 1.30 -1.28
CA ILE A 292 0.42 0.76 0.00
C ILE A 292 1.49 -0.14 0.62
N GLY A 293 2.14 -0.98 -0.18
CA GLY A 293 3.26 -1.79 0.28
C GLY A 293 4.39 -0.94 0.90
N LEU A 294 4.79 0.13 0.21
CA LEU A 294 5.79 1.07 0.70
C LEU A 294 5.33 1.80 1.97
N ALA A 295 4.06 2.20 2.08
CA ALA A 295 3.52 2.82 3.29
C ALA A 295 3.58 1.87 4.51
N ILE A 296 3.23 0.60 4.31
CA ILE A 296 3.38 -0.43 5.34
C ILE A 296 4.85 -0.57 5.73
N GLY A 297 5.73 -0.75 4.75
CA GLY A 297 7.15 -0.97 5.00
C GLY A 297 7.84 0.21 5.67
N THR A 298 7.60 1.43 5.20
CA THR A 298 8.14 2.66 5.81
C THR A 298 7.67 2.87 7.24
N GLY A 299 6.38 2.68 7.51
CA GLY A 299 5.90 2.94 8.87
C GLY A 299 6.43 1.91 9.88
N MET A 300 6.88 0.71 9.43
CA MET A 300 7.59 -0.23 10.31
C MET A 300 8.93 0.33 10.78
N THR A 301 9.62 1.03 9.89
CA THR A 301 10.98 1.54 10.08
C THR A 301 11.00 2.95 10.67
N ALA A 302 9.88 3.66 10.58
CA ALA A 302 9.72 5.01 11.11
C ALA A 302 9.95 5.11 12.63
N PRO A 303 10.46 6.26 13.13
CA PRO A 303 10.47 6.57 14.56
C PRO A 303 9.05 6.50 15.15
N GLY A 304 8.84 5.68 16.17
CA GLY A 304 7.50 5.42 16.74
C GLY A 304 6.69 4.31 16.03
N GLY A 305 7.26 3.71 14.98
CA GLY A 305 6.82 2.43 14.42
C GLY A 305 7.19 1.26 15.33
N ILE A 306 7.37 0.07 14.75
CA ILE A 306 7.80 -1.12 15.51
C ILE A 306 9.32 -1.25 15.64
N SER A 307 10.09 -0.40 14.97
CA SER A 307 11.56 -0.49 15.00
C SER A 307 12.14 -0.53 16.42
N PRO A 308 11.77 0.39 17.35
CA PRO A 308 12.28 0.33 18.73
C PRO A 308 11.83 -0.94 19.49
N GLU A 309 10.65 -1.45 19.18
CA GLU A 309 10.13 -2.69 19.77
C GLU A 309 10.92 -3.90 19.26
N ILE A 310 11.16 -3.99 17.95
CA ILE A 310 11.96 -5.06 17.34
C ILE A 310 13.39 -5.03 17.89
N GLU A 311 14.01 -3.85 17.98
CA GLU A 311 15.35 -3.70 18.54
C GLU A 311 15.39 -4.23 19.98
N SER A 312 14.43 -3.80 20.82
CA SER A 312 14.33 -4.28 22.20
C SER A 312 14.14 -5.80 22.29
N LEU A 313 13.29 -6.40 21.43
CA LEU A 313 13.07 -7.84 21.39
C LEU A 313 14.37 -8.59 21.05
N VAL A 314 15.08 -8.13 20.01
CA VAL A 314 16.33 -8.75 19.55
C VAL A 314 17.44 -8.64 20.60
N THR A 315 17.51 -7.52 21.34
CA THR A 315 18.52 -7.33 22.39
C THR A 315 18.24 -8.11 23.67
N CYS A 316 16.96 -8.32 24.02
CA CYS A 316 16.59 -8.86 25.33
C CYS A 316 16.25 -10.36 25.31
N ILE A 317 15.86 -10.93 24.17
CA ILE A 317 15.40 -12.33 24.09
C ILE A 317 16.51 -13.22 23.52
N ASN A 318 17.08 -14.06 24.38
CA ASN A 318 18.12 -15.03 23.99
C ASN A 318 17.56 -16.31 23.38
N ASP A 319 16.32 -16.69 23.72
CA ASP A 319 15.67 -17.88 23.19
C ASP A 319 15.19 -17.60 21.74
N PRO A 320 15.72 -18.32 20.73
CA PRO A 320 15.40 -18.06 19.33
C PRO A 320 13.94 -18.34 18.99
N LEU A 321 13.29 -19.31 19.64
CA LEU A 321 11.89 -19.64 19.39
C LEU A 321 10.97 -18.54 19.94
N ILE A 322 11.24 -18.05 21.15
CA ILE A 322 10.48 -16.95 21.74
C ILE A 322 10.68 -15.67 20.93
N LEU A 323 11.92 -15.40 20.50
CA LEU A 323 12.24 -14.23 19.68
C LEU A 323 11.46 -14.25 18.37
N VAL A 324 11.50 -15.36 17.62
CA VAL A 324 10.78 -15.51 16.34
C VAL A 324 9.29 -15.25 16.52
N ARG A 325 8.64 -15.87 17.51
CA ARG A 325 7.21 -15.67 17.77
C ARG A 325 6.87 -14.22 18.17
N SER A 326 7.75 -13.58 18.93
CA SER A 326 7.57 -12.19 19.35
C SER A 326 7.72 -11.21 18.18
N LEU A 327 8.65 -11.49 17.25
CA LEU A 327 8.82 -10.73 16.02
C LEU A 327 7.61 -10.90 15.09
N GLU A 328 7.15 -12.14 14.86
CA GLU A 328 5.93 -12.42 14.10
C GLU A 328 4.72 -11.67 14.67
N ALA A 329 4.58 -11.67 16.00
CA ALA A 329 3.51 -10.97 16.69
C ALA A 329 3.59 -9.46 16.51
N SER A 330 4.78 -8.88 16.64
CA SER A 330 5.00 -7.44 16.49
C SER A 330 4.72 -6.98 15.06
N ILE A 331 5.22 -7.73 14.06
CA ILE A 331 4.97 -7.51 12.63
C ILE A 331 3.48 -7.64 12.33
N GLY A 332 2.85 -8.76 12.72
CA GLY A 332 1.42 -9.00 12.46
C GLY A 332 0.52 -7.96 13.12
N ARG A 333 0.82 -7.54 14.36
CA ARG A 333 0.10 -6.45 15.06
C ARG A 333 0.24 -5.13 14.33
N TYR A 334 1.43 -4.82 13.80
CA TYR A 334 1.66 -3.61 13.03
C TYR A 334 0.89 -3.63 11.69
N ILE A 335 1.01 -4.72 10.93
CA ILE A 335 0.26 -4.91 9.67
C ILE A 335 -1.24 -4.74 9.92
N TYR A 336 -1.78 -5.38 10.97
CA TYR A 336 -3.17 -5.21 11.38
C TYR A 336 -3.53 -3.74 11.63
N ARG A 337 -2.71 -3.00 12.39
CA ARG A 337 -2.97 -1.59 12.71
C ARG A 337 -2.97 -0.71 11.46
N VAL A 338 -1.98 -0.89 10.58
CA VAL A 338 -1.89 -0.11 9.34
C VAL A 338 -3.07 -0.41 8.45
N LEU A 339 -3.36 -1.69 8.19
CA LEU A 339 -4.48 -2.08 7.34
C LEU A 339 -5.83 -1.65 7.92
N ARG A 340 -6.02 -1.71 9.23
CA ARG A 340 -7.23 -1.20 9.89
C ARG A 340 -7.40 0.31 9.69
N ASN A 341 -6.31 1.07 9.71
CA ASN A 341 -6.36 2.51 9.51
C ASN A 341 -6.51 2.88 8.03
N LEU A 342 -5.99 2.04 7.13
CA LEU A 342 -6.07 2.22 5.68
C LEU A 342 -7.39 1.74 5.09
N LEU A 343 -8.06 0.73 5.64
CA LEU A 343 -9.29 0.19 5.08
C LEU A 343 -10.50 0.94 5.65
N SER A 344 -11.43 1.33 4.78
CA SER A 344 -12.73 1.78 5.24
C SER A 344 -13.57 0.59 5.72
N PRO A 345 -14.63 0.81 6.53
CA PRO A 345 -15.41 -0.28 7.12
C PRO A 345 -16.02 -1.24 6.08
N ASN A 346 -16.42 -0.76 4.90
CA ASN A 346 -17.00 -1.59 3.84
C ASN A 346 -15.95 -2.34 2.99
N ALA A 347 -14.67 -1.99 3.11
CA ALA A 347 -13.58 -2.60 2.36
C ALA A 347 -13.00 -3.86 3.01
N THR A 348 -13.20 -4.01 4.34
CA THR A 348 -12.52 -5.05 5.14
C THR A 348 -12.86 -6.46 4.66
N ASP A 349 -14.13 -6.76 4.42
CA ASP A 349 -14.55 -8.11 4.03
C ASP A 349 -14.02 -8.50 2.64
N TYR A 350 -14.07 -7.57 1.68
CA TYR A 350 -13.51 -7.78 0.34
C TYR A 350 -11.99 -7.96 0.41
N PHE A 351 -11.30 -7.12 1.19
CA PHE A 351 -9.85 -7.20 1.35
C PHE A 351 -9.44 -8.56 1.91
N VAL A 352 -10.07 -9.03 2.99
CA VAL A 352 -9.72 -10.33 3.58
C VAL A 352 -10.01 -11.46 2.61
N ALA A 353 -11.18 -11.48 1.95
CA ALA A 353 -11.50 -12.50 0.95
C ALA A 353 -10.49 -12.51 -0.21
N PHE A 354 -10.09 -11.33 -0.69
CA PHE A 354 -9.08 -11.19 -1.74
C PHE A 354 -7.72 -11.74 -1.29
N MET A 355 -7.28 -11.36 -0.08
CA MET A 355 -6.02 -11.83 0.48
C MET A 355 -6.05 -13.35 0.62
N THR A 356 -7.04 -13.93 1.30
CA THR A 356 -7.15 -15.39 1.47
C THR A 356 -7.09 -16.14 0.13
N ALA A 357 -7.75 -15.63 -0.92
CA ALA A 357 -7.72 -16.25 -2.25
C ALA A 357 -6.36 -16.13 -2.97
N ARG A 358 -5.55 -15.12 -2.65
CA ARG A 358 -4.23 -14.86 -3.29
C ARG A 358 -3.05 -15.44 -2.53
N MET A 359 -3.24 -15.73 -1.25
CA MET A 359 -2.21 -16.24 -0.36
C MET A 359 -1.85 -17.71 -0.67
N GLU A 360 -2.76 -18.51 -1.21
CA GLU A 360 -2.48 -19.86 -1.69
C GLU A 360 -1.98 -19.87 -3.16
N PRO A 361 -0.76 -20.32 -3.52
CA PRO A 361 0.41 -20.74 -2.74
C PRO A 361 1.62 -19.77 -2.81
N LYS A 362 1.41 -18.47 -3.11
CA LYS A 362 2.50 -17.55 -3.51
C LYS A 362 3.39 -17.03 -2.38
N ILE A 363 3.02 -17.22 -1.11
CA ILE A 363 3.77 -16.61 0.00
C ILE A 363 5.05 -17.37 0.32
N ASP A 364 5.09 -18.68 0.13
CA ASP A 364 6.30 -19.46 0.39
C ASP A 364 7.48 -18.94 -0.43
N GLU A 365 7.25 -18.54 -1.68
CA GLU A 365 8.28 -17.94 -2.54
C GLU A 365 8.79 -16.61 -1.96
N ILE A 366 7.88 -15.73 -1.53
CA ILE A 366 8.24 -14.43 -0.96
C ILE A 366 8.92 -14.59 0.41
N GLY A 367 8.41 -15.50 1.24
CA GLY A 367 8.96 -15.85 2.54
C GLY A 367 10.38 -16.40 2.42
N ASN A 368 10.64 -17.27 1.44
CA ASN A 368 11.97 -17.77 1.16
C ASN A 368 12.93 -16.64 0.73
N VAL A 369 12.48 -15.73 -0.15
CA VAL A 369 13.29 -14.55 -0.51
C VAL A 369 13.61 -13.68 0.71
N VAL A 370 12.62 -13.43 1.57
CA VAL A 370 12.83 -12.68 2.83
C VAL A 370 13.85 -13.40 3.72
N LEU A 371 13.72 -14.72 3.88
CA LEU A 371 14.63 -15.52 4.70
C LEU A 371 16.06 -15.53 4.15
N ASP A 372 16.22 -15.66 2.83
CA ASP A 372 17.53 -15.60 2.16
C ASP A 372 18.19 -14.23 2.38
N CYS A 373 17.40 -13.16 2.27
CA CYS A 373 17.87 -11.80 2.52
C CYS A 373 18.30 -11.57 3.98
N LEU A 374 17.54 -12.12 4.94
CA LEU A 374 17.89 -12.07 6.37
C LEU A 374 19.12 -12.92 6.69
N GLY A 375 19.27 -14.06 6.00
CA GLY A 375 20.46 -14.91 6.07
C GLY A 375 21.72 -14.16 5.64
N MET A 376 21.66 -13.42 4.52
CA MET A 376 22.76 -12.57 4.04
C MET A 376 23.11 -11.45 5.02
N ALA A 377 22.15 -10.91 5.76
CA ALA A 377 22.36 -9.87 6.77
C ALA A 377 22.94 -10.40 8.10
N ASN A 378 23.42 -11.64 8.16
CA ASN A 378 23.88 -12.32 9.39
C ASN A 378 22.82 -12.40 10.50
N MET A 379 21.53 -12.26 10.18
CA MET A 379 20.43 -12.50 11.12
C MET A 379 20.08 -13.98 11.21
N SER A 380 21.07 -14.86 11.26
CA SER A 380 20.88 -16.32 11.30
C SER A 380 20.03 -16.82 12.49
N ARG A 381 19.83 -15.98 13.51
CA ARG A 381 18.90 -16.23 14.64
C ARG A 381 17.42 -16.06 14.29
N GLY A 382 17.09 -15.41 13.17
CA GLY A 382 15.72 -15.13 12.71
C GLY A 382 15.19 -16.12 11.66
N ALA A 383 15.88 -17.23 11.40
CA ALA A 383 15.63 -18.19 10.31
C ALA A 383 14.31 -19.00 10.42
N GLY A 384 13.28 -18.47 11.08
CA GLY A 384 11.99 -19.12 11.23
C GLY A 384 10.79 -18.17 11.27
N ILE A 385 10.97 -16.87 10.98
CA ILE A 385 9.82 -15.94 10.91
C ILE A 385 8.93 -16.34 9.73
N SER A 386 7.73 -16.84 10.03
CA SER A 386 6.71 -17.07 9.02
C SER A 386 5.96 -15.76 8.76
N LEU A 387 6.39 -15.03 7.73
CA LEU A 387 5.69 -13.82 7.27
C LEU A 387 4.24 -14.14 6.89
N GLU A 388 4.00 -15.31 6.29
CA GLU A 388 2.67 -15.84 6.05
C GLU A 388 1.84 -15.88 7.33
N THR A 389 2.34 -16.50 8.39
CA THR A 389 1.62 -16.62 9.67
C THR A 389 1.33 -15.23 10.25
N ALA A 390 2.28 -14.30 10.18
CA ALA A 390 2.09 -12.93 10.65
C ALA A 390 0.97 -12.21 9.88
N ILE A 391 0.96 -12.31 8.54
CA ILE A 391 -0.08 -11.69 7.71
C ILE A 391 -1.42 -12.38 7.91
N MET A 392 -1.47 -13.71 7.94
CA MET A 392 -2.72 -14.47 8.14
C MET A 392 -3.37 -14.17 9.49
N LYS A 393 -2.58 -14.06 10.56
CA LYS A 393 -3.08 -13.61 11.87
C LYS A 393 -3.54 -12.16 11.84
N ALA A 394 -2.88 -11.29 11.09
CA ALA A 394 -3.35 -9.92 10.88
C ALA A 394 -4.69 -9.90 10.11
N MET A 395 -4.87 -10.74 9.09
CA MET A 395 -6.12 -10.87 8.34
C MET A 395 -7.27 -11.41 9.21
N ASP A 396 -7.01 -12.46 9.99
CA ASP A 396 -7.98 -13.04 10.93
C ASP A 396 -8.43 -11.99 11.96
N ALA A 397 -7.48 -11.21 12.48
CA ALA A 397 -7.76 -10.11 13.39
C ALA A 397 -8.57 -8.97 12.75
N LEU A 398 -8.29 -8.61 11.49
CA LEU A 398 -9.09 -7.65 10.73
C LEU A 398 -10.53 -8.15 10.59
N CYS A 399 -10.73 -9.40 10.18
CA CYS A 399 -12.05 -10.02 10.08
C CYS A 399 -12.81 -10.02 11.41
N LYS A 400 -12.12 -10.34 12.51
CA LYS A 400 -12.73 -10.39 13.85
C LYS A 400 -12.89 -9.01 14.50
N GLN A 401 -12.32 -7.96 13.90
CA GLN A 401 -12.20 -6.61 14.48
C GLN A 401 -11.63 -6.61 15.90
N LYS A 402 -10.72 -7.55 16.17
CA LYS A 402 -10.07 -7.71 17.48
C LYS A 402 -8.58 -7.61 17.28
N ILE A 403 -7.91 -6.90 18.19
CA ILE A 403 -6.45 -6.96 18.25
C ILE A 403 -6.10 -8.43 18.46
N PRO A 404 -5.23 -9.01 17.62
CA PRO A 404 -4.86 -10.41 17.79
C PRO A 404 -4.26 -10.59 19.19
N GLU A 405 -4.79 -11.53 19.97
CA GLU A 405 -4.21 -11.91 21.25
C GLU A 405 -2.91 -12.66 20.95
N TRP A 406 -1.80 -11.94 20.96
CA TRP A 406 -0.47 -12.52 20.90
C TRP A 406 0.01 -12.78 22.33
N SER A 407 -0.57 -13.80 22.98
CA SER A 407 -0.22 -14.17 24.36
C SER A 407 1.29 -14.27 24.58
N ASP A 408 2.02 -14.75 23.57
CA ASP A 408 3.46 -14.92 23.61
C ASP A 408 4.22 -13.58 23.58
N LEU A 409 3.68 -12.54 22.92
CA LEU A 409 4.27 -11.19 22.92
C LEU A 409 4.08 -10.51 24.27
N ASP A 410 2.91 -10.68 24.90
CA ASP A 410 2.67 -10.10 26.23
C ASP A 410 3.60 -10.73 27.28
N ILE A 411 3.86 -12.05 27.19
CA ILE A 411 4.85 -12.73 28.03
C ILE A 411 6.26 -12.19 27.77
N ALA A 412 6.66 -12.06 26.50
CA ALA A 412 7.97 -11.52 26.14
C ALA A 412 8.17 -10.07 26.64
N LEU A 413 7.17 -9.21 26.47
CA LEU A 413 7.20 -7.83 26.95
C LEU A 413 7.22 -7.76 28.49
N GLN A 414 6.54 -8.67 29.17
CA GLN A 414 6.65 -8.80 30.64
C GLN A 414 8.06 -9.21 31.07
N MET A 415 8.71 -10.16 30.37
CA MET A 415 10.09 -10.57 30.66
C MET A 415 11.08 -9.41 30.47
N ILE A 416 10.91 -8.59 29.43
CA ILE A 416 11.74 -7.41 29.19
C ILE A 416 11.56 -6.39 30.31
N ARG A 417 10.32 -6.11 30.69
CA ARG A 417 10.01 -5.18 31.79
C ARG A 417 10.60 -5.65 33.12
N SER A 418 10.54 -6.95 33.43
CA SER A 418 11.16 -7.48 34.65
C SER A 418 12.69 -7.35 34.63
N GLN A 419 13.35 -7.66 33.51
CA GLN A 419 14.80 -7.52 33.40
C GLN A 419 15.27 -6.06 33.51
N GLN A 420 14.52 -5.12 32.92
CA GLN A 420 14.82 -3.69 33.07
C GLN A 420 14.67 -3.23 34.52
N LEU A 421 13.63 -3.69 35.22
CA LEU A 421 13.43 -3.38 36.64
C LEU A 421 14.59 -3.90 37.51
N ASP A 422 15.06 -5.12 37.27
CA ASP A 422 16.18 -5.71 38.01
C ASP A 422 17.49 -4.91 37.77
N TYR A 423 17.75 -4.51 36.52
CA TYR A 423 18.91 -3.68 36.17
C TYR A 423 18.88 -2.31 36.87
N PHE A 424 17.72 -1.65 36.93
CA PHE A 424 17.57 -0.39 37.65
C PHE A 424 17.72 -0.55 39.17
N GLN A 425 17.28 -1.67 39.75
CA GLN A 425 17.45 -1.94 41.18
C GLN A 425 18.93 -2.15 41.54
N GLU A 426 19.69 -2.89 40.73
CA GLU A 426 21.13 -3.09 40.95
C GLU A 426 21.91 -1.76 40.94
N TYR A 427 21.58 -0.84 40.04
CA TYR A 427 22.24 0.47 39.96
C TYR A 427 21.75 1.50 40.99
N SER A 428 20.53 1.34 41.53
CA SER A 428 20.01 2.21 42.58
C SER A 428 20.54 1.91 43.99
N SER A 429 21.28 0.81 44.14
CA SER A 429 21.88 0.38 45.42
C SER A 429 23.35 0.81 45.61
N PHE A 430 23.90 1.55 44.64
CA PHE A 430 25.14 2.32 44.74
C PHE A 430 24.83 3.80 44.99
#